data_AF-A0A1F4T813-F1
#
_entry.id   AF-A0A1F4T813-F1
#
_cell.length_a   1.000
_cell.length_b   1.000
_cell.length_c   1.000
_cell.angle_alpha   90.00
_cell.angle_beta   90.00
_cell.angle_gamma   90.00
#
_symmetry.space_group_name_H-M   'P 1'
#
loop_
_entity.id
_entity.type
_entity.pdbx_description
1 polymer ?
#
loop_
_entity_poly.entity_id
_entity_poly.type
_entity_poly.pdbx_seq_one_letter_code
_entity_poly.pdbx_strand_id
1 'polypeptide(L)'
;MNNLSAEDVVTIAIKMEDNGEMLYRRLAKKYSGRDIGEMFNQLAEQELMHKSYFEGLLSTVKTSPKEIWFKPDLFEFLKVFAGDFVFFPNNMLSLGATEFNSLAEALTFAMSTEKDAVLFYGELKNISSEDQKAAIEKVIEQEKAHFILLANEKNNLVKSGG
;
A
#
# COMPACT_ATOMS: atom_id res chain seq x y z
N MET A 1 14.55 24.48 -6.46
CA MET A 1 13.35 24.12 -5.67
C MET A 1 12.88 22.79 -6.22
N ASN A 2 13.00 21.71 -5.44
CA ASN A 2 12.46 20.41 -5.83
C ASN A 2 11.06 20.35 -5.20
N ASN A 3 10.01 20.44 -6.02
CA ASN A 3 8.63 20.29 -5.58
C ASN A 3 8.12 18.95 -6.13
N LEU A 4 7.48 18.14 -5.27
CA LEU A 4 6.65 17.02 -5.70
C LEU A 4 5.34 17.65 -6.14
N SER A 5 4.85 17.28 -7.31
CA SER A 5 3.52 17.69 -7.75
C SER A 5 2.45 16.81 -7.11
N ALA A 6 1.20 17.28 -7.14
CA ALA A 6 0.05 16.44 -6.80
C ALA A 6 0.02 15.15 -7.65
N GLU A 7 0.44 15.24 -8.91
CA GLU A 7 0.54 14.08 -9.80
C GLU A 7 1.57 13.07 -9.33
N ASP A 8 2.74 13.54 -8.85
CA ASP A 8 3.78 12.65 -8.33
C ASP A 8 3.27 11.89 -7.12
N VAL A 9 2.63 12.57 -6.16
CA VAL A 9 2.14 11.91 -4.94
C VAL A 9 1.04 10.89 -5.24
N VAL A 10 0.13 11.18 -6.17
CA VAL A 10 -0.87 10.19 -6.58
C VAL A 10 -0.24 9.04 -7.38
N THR A 11 0.78 9.32 -8.19
CA THR A 11 1.54 8.28 -8.91
C THR A 11 2.26 7.34 -7.94
N ILE A 12 2.73 7.88 -6.81
CA ILE A 12 3.30 7.07 -5.73
C ILE A 12 2.22 6.14 -5.18
N ALA A 13 1.05 6.64 -4.80
CA ALA A 13 -0.06 5.82 -4.30
C ALA A 13 -0.42 4.66 -5.26
N ILE A 14 -0.54 4.94 -6.57
CA ILE A 14 -0.80 3.91 -7.60
C ILE A 14 0.27 2.81 -7.57
N LYS A 15 1.56 3.18 -7.44
CA LYS A 15 2.65 2.20 -7.33
C LYS A 15 2.57 1.41 -6.03
N MET A 16 2.07 2.00 -4.95
CA MET A 16 1.93 1.29 -3.69
C MET A 16 0.94 0.14 -3.82
N GLU A 17 -0.22 0.44 -4.39
CA GLU A 17 -1.28 -0.55 -4.66
C GLU A 17 -0.84 -1.61 -5.67
N ASP A 18 -0.12 -1.22 -6.72
CA ASP A 18 0.44 -2.18 -7.69
C ASP A 18 1.40 -3.16 -7.01
N ASN A 19 2.23 -2.67 -6.09
CA ASN A 19 3.16 -3.50 -5.34
C ASN A 19 2.44 -4.42 -4.35
N GLY A 20 1.40 -3.92 -3.68
CA GLY A 20 0.52 -4.70 -2.78
C GLY A 20 -0.17 -5.84 -3.52
N GLU A 21 -0.80 -5.55 -4.67
CA GLU A 21 -1.44 -6.54 -5.53
C GLU A 21 -0.45 -7.64 -5.93
N MET A 22 0.72 -7.24 -6.43
CA MET A 22 1.76 -8.18 -6.86
C MET A 22 2.25 -9.05 -5.70
N LEU A 23 2.46 -8.47 -4.51
CA LEU A 23 2.84 -9.20 -3.31
C LEU A 23 1.79 -10.27 -2.99
N TYR A 24 0.53 -9.88 -2.90
CA TYR A 24 -0.55 -10.77 -2.52
C TYR A 24 -0.82 -11.87 -3.55
N ARG A 25 -0.75 -11.58 -4.86
CA ARG A 25 -0.82 -12.63 -5.89
C ARG A 25 0.28 -13.68 -5.75
N ARG A 26 1.50 -13.24 -5.44
CA ARG A 26 2.63 -14.15 -5.26
C ARG A 26 2.46 -15.00 -4.01
N LEU A 27 2.00 -14.41 -2.91
CA LEU A 27 1.71 -15.14 -1.67
C LEU A 27 0.56 -16.13 -1.88
N ALA A 28 -0.51 -15.73 -2.53
CA ALA A 28 -1.63 -16.60 -2.89
C ALA A 28 -1.17 -17.81 -3.72
N LYS A 29 -0.28 -17.60 -4.70
CA LYS A 29 0.31 -18.68 -5.48
C LYS A 29 1.18 -19.61 -4.63
N LYS A 30 2.05 -19.06 -3.78
CA LYS A 30 2.95 -19.84 -2.90
C LYS A 30 2.17 -20.70 -1.88
N TYR A 31 1.06 -20.20 -1.37
CA TYR A 31 0.20 -20.88 -0.40
C TYR A 31 -1.09 -21.44 -1.03
N SER A 32 -1.06 -21.73 -2.33
CA SER A 32 -2.21 -22.30 -3.04
C SER A 32 -2.67 -23.63 -2.43
N GLY A 33 -3.99 -23.86 -2.44
CA GLY A 33 -4.62 -25.04 -1.82
C GLY A 33 -4.74 -24.97 -0.28
N ARG A 34 -4.46 -23.81 0.32
CA ARG A 34 -4.70 -23.51 1.74
C ARG A 34 -5.63 -22.31 1.85
N ASP A 35 -6.42 -22.25 2.92
CA ASP A 35 -7.37 -21.15 3.18
C ASP A 35 -6.69 -19.76 3.12
N ILE A 36 -5.47 -19.66 3.65
CA ILE A 36 -4.70 -18.40 3.60
C ILE A 36 -4.33 -17.95 2.17
N GLY A 37 -4.22 -18.89 1.23
CA GLY A 37 -4.01 -18.55 -0.18
C GLY A 37 -5.22 -17.83 -0.78
N GLU A 38 -6.43 -18.19 -0.38
CA GLU A 38 -7.65 -17.50 -0.78
C GLU A 38 -7.75 -16.11 -0.15
N MET A 39 -7.37 -15.98 1.13
CA MET A 39 -7.27 -14.69 1.81
C MET A 39 -6.33 -13.72 1.06
N PHE A 40 -5.15 -14.18 0.65
CA PHE A 40 -4.23 -13.36 -0.14
C PHE A 40 -4.81 -13.00 -1.52
N ASN A 41 -5.55 -13.89 -2.19
CA ASN A 41 -6.24 -13.51 -3.43
C ASN A 41 -7.26 -12.41 -3.20
N GLN A 42 -8.05 -12.48 -2.12
CA GLN A 42 -9.04 -11.46 -1.78
C GLN A 42 -8.39 -10.11 -1.46
N LEU A 43 -7.25 -10.11 -0.79
CA LEU A 43 -6.46 -8.89 -0.56
C LEU A 43 -5.97 -8.32 -1.91
N ALA A 44 -5.40 -9.14 -2.80
CA ALA A 44 -4.96 -8.68 -4.12
C ALA A 44 -6.08 -8.03 -4.94
N GLU A 45 -7.31 -8.56 -4.88
CA GLU A 45 -8.46 -7.92 -5.55
C GLU A 45 -8.79 -6.55 -4.94
N GLN A 46 -8.62 -6.37 -3.63
CA GLN A 46 -8.87 -5.09 -2.96
C GLN A 46 -7.83 -4.05 -3.36
N GLU A 47 -6.54 -4.39 -3.37
CA GLU A 47 -5.46 -3.51 -3.86
C GLU A 47 -5.72 -3.05 -5.31
N LEU A 48 -6.25 -3.93 -6.17
CA LEU A 48 -6.59 -3.56 -7.55
C LEU A 48 -7.71 -2.51 -7.61
N MET A 49 -8.67 -2.59 -6.69
CA MET A 49 -9.75 -1.59 -6.56
C MET A 49 -9.21 -0.25 -6.05
N HIS A 50 -8.30 -0.27 -5.10
CA HIS A 50 -7.62 0.92 -4.58
C HIS A 50 -6.75 1.58 -5.65
N LYS A 51 -5.97 0.80 -6.40
CA LYS A 51 -5.20 1.26 -7.56
C LYS A 51 -6.09 2.00 -8.55
N SER A 52 -7.21 1.37 -8.93
CA SER A 52 -8.19 1.95 -9.87
C SER A 52 -8.75 3.28 -9.36
N TYR A 53 -8.96 3.40 -8.05
CA TYR A 53 -9.37 4.65 -7.43
C TYR A 53 -8.28 5.74 -7.58
N PHE A 54 -7.02 5.44 -7.27
CA PHE A 54 -5.94 6.42 -7.41
C PHE A 54 -5.64 6.79 -8.87
N GLU A 55 -5.83 5.87 -9.82
CA GLU A 55 -5.76 6.17 -11.27
C GLU A 55 -6.85 7.17 -11.70
N GLY A 56 -8.07 7.02 -11.17
CA GLY A 56 -9.15 7.99 -11.33
C GLY A 56 -8.82 9.35 -10.71
N LEU A 57 -8.22 9.35 -9.52
CA LEU A 57 -7.75 10.55 -8.85
C LEU A 57 -6.67 11.27 -9.68
N LEU A 58 -5.71 10.53 -10.25
CA LEU A 58 -4.64 11.08 -11.09
C LEU A 58 -5.22 11.79 -12.32
N SER A 59 -6.24 11.19 -12.95
CA SER A 59 -6.93 11.80 -14.09
C SER A 59 -7.57 13.14 -13.72
N THR A 60 -8.15 13.23 -12.52
CA THR A 60 -8.72 14.48 -12.00
C THR A 60 -7.63 15.53 -11.76
N VAL A 61 -6.53 15.14 -11.11
CA VAL A 61 -5.40 16.05 -10.82
C VAL A 61 -4.78 16.62 -12.09
N LYS A 62 -4.59 15.80 -13.14
CA LYS A 62 -4.04 16.24 -14.43
C LYS A 62 -4.90 17.28 -15.15
N THR A 63 -6.23 17.18 -15.02
CA THR A 63 -7.17 18.09 -15.69
C THR A 63 -7.41 19.39 -14.93
N SER A 64 -7.18 19.40 -13.63
CA SER A 64 -7.29 20.58 -12.77
C SER A 64 -6.10 20.63 -11.79
N PRO A 65 -4.88 20.89 -12.29
CA PRO A 65 -3.68 20.89 -11.47
C PRO A 65 -3.80 21.99 -10.42
N LYS A 66 -4.01 21.59 -9.17
CA LYS A 66 -3.79 22.48 -8.03
C LYS A 66 -2.31 22.39 -7.69
N GLU A 67 -1.65 23.54 -7.60
CA GLU A 67 -0.36 23.59 -6.92
C GLU A 67 -0.61 23.23 -5.45
N ILE A 68 -0.31 21.97 -5.11
CA ILE A 68 -0.22 21.57 -3.71
C ILE A 68 1.13 22.08 -3.23
N TRP A 69 1.10 23.17 -2.49
CA TRP A 69 2.26 23.66 -1.76
C TRP A 69 2.44 22.78 -0.54
N PHE A 70 3.22 21.71 -0.71
CA PHE A 70 3.67 20.89 0.40
C PHE A 70 4.48 21.76 1.37
N LYS A 71 4.24 21.58 2.67
CA LYS A 71 5.21 22.07 3.66
C LYS A 71 6.56 21.40 3.37
N PRO A 72 7.70 22.12 3.44
CA PRO A 72 9.02 21.55 3.16
C PRO A 72 9.30 20.23 3.91
N ASP A 73 8.88 20.15 5.17
CA ASP A 73 9.07 18.95 5.99
C ASP A 73 8.22 17.76 5.52
N LEU A 74 7.01 18.01 5.02
CA LEU A 74 6.15 16.98 4.44
C LEU A 74 6.72 16.49 3.11
N PHE A 75 7.27 17.38 2.29
CA PHE A 75 7.95 17.00 1.06
C PHE A 75 9.16 16.12 1.33
N GLU A 76 10.02 16.48 2.30
CA GLU A 76 11.19 15.66 2.63
C GLU A 76 10.78 14.32 3.25
N PHE A 77 9.76 14.31 4.11
CA PHE A 77 9.14 13.08 4.61
C PHE A 77 8.66 12.19 3.46
N LEU A 78 7.83 12.71 2.55
CA LEU A 78 7.30 11.94 1.42
C LEU A 78 8.40 11.49 0.48
N LYS A 79 9.47 12.26 0.30
CA LYS A 79 10.61 11.89 -0.54
C LYS A 79 11.48 10.81 0.09
N VAL A 80 11.69 10.83 1.40
CA VAL A 80 12.39 9.76 2.12
C VAL A 80 11.51 8.52 2.19
N PHE A 81 10.24 8.68 2.53
CA PHE A 81 9.24 7.62 2.63
C PHE A 81 8.98 6.95 1.28
N ALA A 82 8.80 7.74 0.21
CA ALA A 82 8.76 7.24 -1.17
C ALA A 82 10.15 6.81 -1.65
N GLY A 83 11.23 7.31 -1.07
CA GLY A 83 12.57 6.74 -1.26
C GLY A 83 12.56 5.27 -0.83
N ASP A 84 12.03 5.00 0.35
CA ASP A 84 11.94 3.64 0.87
C ASP A 84 10.85 2.82 0.15
N PHE A 85 9.75 3.44 -0.30
CA PHE A 85 8.57 2.75 -0.86
C PHE A 85 8.48 2.73 -2.41
N VAL A 86 8.94 3.77 -3.09
CA VAL A 86 8.89 3.96 -4.56
C VAL A 86 10.23 3.69 -5.20
N PHE A 87 11.32 3.98 -4.47
CA PHE A 87 12.60 3.33 -4.67
C PHE A 87 12.77 2.19 -3.67
N PHE A 88 11.70 1.45 -3.33
CA PHE A 88 11.88 0.01 -3.14
C PHE A 88 12.64 -0.42 -4.38
N PRO A 89 13.95 -0.65 -4.27
CA PRO A 89 14.70 -0.99 -5.44
C PRO A 89 14.10 -2.33 -5.86
N ASN A 90 14.13 -2.61 -7.17
CA ASN A 90 13.65 -3.86 -7.76
C ASN A 90 14.06 -5.12 -6.98
N ASN A 91 14.99 -5.01 -6.04
CA ASN A 91 15.47 -5.85 -4.97
C ASN A 91 14.38 -6.47 -4.05
N MET A 92 13.41 -5.74 -3.45
CA MET A 92 12.39 -6.39 -2.58
C MET A 92 11.23 -7.01 -3.38
N LEU A 93 10.84 -6.39 -4.49
CA LEU A 93 9.98 -7.07 -5.48
C LEU A 93 10.73 -8.20 -6.22
N SER A 94 12.06 -8.21 -6.25
CA SER A 94 12.86 -9.39 -6.64
C SER A 94 13.03 -10.39 -5.52
N LEU A 95 12.78 -9.99 -4.26
CA LEU A 95 12.71 -10.93 -3.13
C LEU A 95 11.41 -11.75 -3.19
N GLY A 96 10.35 -11.30 -3.85
CA GLY A 96 9.18 -12.14 -4.16
C GLY A 96 8.51 -12.83 -2.94
N ALA A 97 7.44 -13.58 -3.18
CA ALA A 97 6.92 -14.48 -2.14
C ALA A 97 7.89 -15.65 -1.89
N THR A 98 8.77 -15.95 -2.85
CA THR A 98 9.68 -17.11 -2.85
C THR A 98 10.78 -17.02 -1.81
N GLU A 99 11.24 -15.82 -1.45
CA GLU A 99 12.37 -15.64 -0.51
C GLU A 99 11.93 -15.60 0.96
N PHE A 100 10.63 -15.46 1.27
CA PHE A 100 10.18 -15.59 2.66
C PHE A 100 10.39 -17.03 3.16
N ASN A 101 11.15 -17.19 4.24
CA ASN A 101 11.48 -18.50 4.81
C ASN A 101 10.30 -19.13 5.55
N SER A 102 9.31 -18.31 5.92
CA SER A 102 8.11 -18.77 6.63
C SER A 102 6.89 -17.92 6.32
N LEU A 103 5.71 -18.47 6.63
CA LEU A 103 4.46 -17.71 6.53
C LEU A 103 4.40 -16.56 7.54
N ALA A 104 4.97 -16.73 8.74
CA ALA A 104 5.03 -15.68 9.73
C ALA A 104 5.87 -14.48 9.27
N GLU A 105 6.97 -14.74 8.54
CA GLU A 105 7.80 -13.70 7.92
C GLU A 105 7.02 -12.96 6.83
N ALA A 106 6.35 -13.69 5.93
CA ALA A 106 5.52 -13.12 4.88
C ALA A 106 4.38 -12.23 5.44
N LEU A 107 3.69 -12.68 6.49
CA LEU A 107 2.64 -11.91 7.16
C LEU A 107 3.21 -10.66 7.85
N THR A 108 4.40 -10.75 8.45
CA THR A 108 5.06 -9.59 9.06
C THR A 108 5.40 -8.53 8.03
N PHE A 109 5.87 -8.96 6.85
CA PHE A 109 6.16 -8.06 5.75
C PHE A 109 4.89 -7.42 5.20
N ALA A 110 3.86 -8.21 4.89
CA ALA A 110 2.57 -7.70 4.43
C ALA A 110 1.97 -6.67 5.41
N MET A 111 2.01 -6.94 6.72
CA MET A 111 1.59 -5.98 7.74
C MET A 111 2.38 -4.66 7.69
N SER A 112 3.68 -4.70 7.36
CA SER A 112 4.47 -3.48 7.20
C SER A 112 3.99 -2.69 5.97
N THR A 113 3.74 -3.38 4.86
CA THR A 113 3.19 -2.78 3.63
C THR A 113 1.87 -2.05 3.92
N GLU A 114 0.93 -2.68 4.60
CA GLU A 114 -0.36 -2.07 4.99
C GLU A 114 -0.18 -0.85 5.90
N LYS A 115 0.71 -0.96 6.88
CA LYS A 115 0.99 0.15 7.80
C LYS A 115 1.56 1.36 7.07
N ASP A 116 2.45 1.11 6.11
CA ASP A 116 3.08 2.15 5.32
C ASP A 116 2.04 2.82 4.38
N ALA A 117 1.13 2.05 3.79
CA ALA A 117 -0.02 2.58 3.04
C ALA A 117 -0.91 3.49 3.90
N VAL A 118 -1.28 3.06 5.11
CA VAL A 118 -2.06 3.87 6.07
C VAL A 118 -1.38 5.21 6.38
N LEU A 119 -0.07 5.19 6.63
CA LEU A 119 0.70 6.42 6.92
C LEU A 119 0.73 7.35 5.71
N PHE A 120 1.03 6.82 4.53
CA PHE A 120 1.12 7.60 3.30
C PHE A 120 -0.22 8.23 2.93
N TYR A 121 -1.31 7.45 2.98
CA TYR A 121 -2.64 7.94 2.65
C TYR A 121 -3.16 8.93 3.68
N GLY A 122 -2.75 8.82 4.95
CA GLY A 122 -3.00 9.84 5.96
C GLY A 122 -2.44 11.20 5.56
N GLU A 123 -1.20 11.24 5.08
CA GLU A 123 -0.57 12.46 4.58
C GLU A 123 -1.21 12.96 3.26
N LEU A 124 -1.52 12.04 2.34
CA LEU A 124 -2.23 12.37 1.10
C LEU A 124 -3.61 12.97 1.36
N LYS A 125 -4.34 12.47 2.36
CA LYS A 125 -5.64 13.03 2.77
C LYS A 125 -5.50 14.48 3.27
N ASN A 126 -4.47 14.78 4.04
CA ASN A 126 -4.26 16.11 4.63
C ASN A 126 -4.08 17.21 3.58
N ILE A 127 -3.57 16.86 2.40
CA ILE A 127 -3.29 17.77 1.28
C ILE A 127 -4.34 17.71 0.16
N SER A 128 -5.32 16.81 0.25
CA SER A 128 -6.36 16.61 -0.77
C SER A 128 -7.56 17.55 -0.59
N SER A 129 -8.38 17.71 -1.64
CA SER A 129 -9.63 18.50 -1.52
C SER A 129 -10.67 17.79 -0.65
N GLU A 130 -11.64 18.53 -0.11
CA GLU A 130 -12.72 17.95 0.71
C GLU A 130 -13.46 16.82 -0.01
N ASP A 131 -13.73 16.97 -1.31
CA ASP A 131 -14.39 15.95 -2.12
C ASP A 131 -13.58 14.65 -2.25
N GLN A 132 -12.25 14.74 -2.15
CA GLN A 132 -11.32 13.61 -2.25
C GLN A 132 -11.07 12.95 -0.90
N LYS A 133 -11.08 13.73 0.20
CA LYS A 133 -10.78 13.26 1.56
C LYS A 133 -11.67 12.09 1.98
N ALA A 134 -12.96 12.15 1.68
CA ALA A 134 -13.90 11.10 2.07
C ALA A 134 -13.60 9.75 1.40
N ALA A 135 -13.09 9.76 0.17
CA ALA A 135 -12.75 8.54 -0.54
C ALA A 135 -11.37 8.01 -0.14
N ILE A 136 -10.38 8.89 0.07
CA ILE A 136 -9.07 8.50 0.65
C ILE A 136 -9.24 7.90 2.04
N GLU A 137 -10.14 8.46 2.87
CA GLU A 137 -10.43 7.91 4.19
C GLU A 137 -10.97 6.48 4.12
N LYS A 138 -11.81 6.16 3.12
CA LYS A 138 -12.31 4.80 2.94
C LYS A 138 -11.19 3.82 2.63
N VAL A 139 -10.23 4.20 1.78
CA VAL A 139 -9.04 3.39 1.49
C VAL A 139 -8.21 3.19 2.76
N ILE A 140 -7.95 4.25 3.52
CA ILE A 140 -7.23 4.17 4.81
C ILE A 140 -7.90 3.17 5.78
N GLU A 141 -9.23 3.20 5.89
CA GLU A 141 -9.96 2.27 6.76
C GLU A 141 -9.89 0.82 6.24
N GLN A 142 -9.80 0.61 4.93
CA GLN A 142 -9.60 -0.71 4.32
C GLN A 142 -8.19 -1.24 4.59
N GLU A 143 -7.12 -0.43 4.45
CA GLU A 143 -5.75 -0.86 4.79
C GLU A 143 -5.59 -1.18 6.28
N LYS A 144 -6.27 -0.43 7.16
CA LYS A 144 -6.32 -0.79 8.59
C LYS A 144 -6.99 -2.15 8.79
N ALA A 145 -8.04 -2.47 8.05
CA ALA A 145 -8.71 -3.75 8.12
C ALA A 145 -7.81 -4.89 7.59
N HIS A 146 -7.08 -4.66 6.50
CA HIS A 146 -6.06 -5.57 5.97
C HIS A 146 -4.98 -5.87 7.02
N PHE A 147 -4.42 -4.82 7.64
CA PHE A 147 -3.43 -4.95 8.72
C PHE A 147 -3.94 -5.83 9.87
N ILE A 148 -5.17 -5.59 10.33
CA ILE A 148 -5.79 -6.35 11.43
C ILE A 148 -5.98 -7.81 11.02
N LEU A 149 -6.47 -8.07 9.80
CA LEU A 149 -6.65 -9.41 9.27
C LEU A 149 -5.34 -10.21 9.27
N LEU A 150 -4.27 -9.62 8.71
CA LEU A 150 -2.93 -10.22 8.66
C LEU A 150 -2.36 -10.48 10.06
N ALA A 151 -2.54 -9.54 10.98
CA ALA A 151 -2.09 -9.68 12.36
C ALA A 151 -2.79 -10.85 13.08
N ASN A 152 -4.09 -11.00 12.87
CA ASN A 152 -4.86 -12.11 13.43
C ASN A 152 -4.36 -13.45 12.89
N GLU A 153 -4.14 -13.55 11.58
CA GLU A 153 -3.63 -14.77 10.97
C GLU A 153 -2.23 -15.13 11.52
N LYS A 154 -1.35 -14.14 11.65
CA LYS A 154 -0.02 -14.34 12.25
C LYS A 154 -0.11 -14.83 13.69
N ASN A 155 -1.01 -14.26 14.49
CA ASN A 155 -1.21 -14.66 15.89
C ASN A 155 -1.75 -16.09 16.01
N ASN A 156 -2.60 -16.52 15.08
CA ASN A 156 -3.12 -17.89 15.05
C ASN A 156 -2.00 -18.91 14.77
N LEU A 157 -1.08 -18.60 13.85
CA LEU A 157 0.08 -19.47 13.58
C LEU A 157 0.95 -19.71 14.82
N VAL A 158 1.17 -18.67 15.65
CA VAL A 158 1.95 -18.80 16.89
C VAL A 158 1.25 -19.70 17.90
N LYS A 159 -0.08 -19.66 17.98
CA LYS A 159 -0.86 -20.49 18.90
C LYS A 159 -0.96 -21.95 18.45
N SER A 160 -0.95 -22.22 17.15
CA SER A 160 -1.04 -23.58 16.60
C SER A 160 0.31 -24.31 16.55
N GLY A 161 1.43 -23.61 16.73
CA GLY A 161 2.78 -24.17 16.75
C GLY A 161 3.38 -24.39 18.15
N GLY A 162 2.61 -24.19 19.22
CA GLY A 162 3.01 -24.38 20.62
C GLY A 162 2.31 -25.56 21.28
#